data_AF-A0A3M6U114-F1
#
_entry.id   AF-A0A3M6U114-F1
#
_cell.length_a   1.000
_cell.length_b   1.000
_cell.length_c   1.000
_cell.angle_alpha   90.00
_cell.angle_beta   90.00
_cell.angle_gamma   90.00
#
_symmetry.space_group_name_H-M   'P 1'
#
loop_
_entity.id
_entity.type
_entity.pdbx_description
1 polymer ?
#
loop_
_entity_poly.entity_id
_entity_poly.type
_entity_poly.pdbx_seq_one_letter_code
_entity_poly.pdbx_strand_id
1 'polypeptide(L)' 'MVKPVAPACGHLGCRHCLAILVGIENVLKCPLCKAPIGKGAALHVNIALDDIIGNFDVNC' A
#
# COMPACT_ATOMS: atom_id res chain seq x y z
N MET A 1 11.25 -2.72 -7.54
CA MET A 1 11.17 -2.11 -6.19
C MET A 1 9.71 -1.96 -5.79
N VAL A 2 9.33 -2.60 -4.68
CA VAL A 2 7.98 -2.52 -4.10
C VAL A 2 7.90 -1.21 -3.34
N LYS A 3 7.02 -0.28 -3.74
CA LYS A 3 6.77 0.97 -3.01
C LYS A 3 5.65 0.76 -1.98
N PRO A 4 5.94 0.68 -0.67
CA PRO A 4 4.93 0.47 0.36
C PRO A 4 4.08 1.73 0.55
N VAL A 5 2.78 1.53 0.63
CA VAL A 5 1.75 2.54 0.87
C VAL A 5 0.95 2.12 2.09
N ALA A 6 0.76 3.04 3.03
CA ALA A 6 -0.08 2.84 4.20
C ALA A 6 -1.41 3.60 4.02
N PRO A 7 -2.55 2.93 3.82
CA PRO A 7 -3.86 3.53 4.00
C PRO A 7 -4.05 3.89 5.49
N ALA A 8 -5.09 4.69 5.78
CA ALA A 8 -5.41 5.12 7.14
C ALA A 8 -5.62 3.97 8.15
N CYS A 9 -5.89 2.75 7.68
CA CYS A 9 -5.98 1.56 8.52
C CYS A 9 -4.63 1.00 8.99
N GLY A 10 -3.50 1.62 8.63
CA GLY A 10 -2.15 1.26 9.08
C GLY A 10 -1.52 0.04 8.41
N HIS A 11 -2.27 -0.69 7.57
CA HIS A 11 -1.77 -1.87 6.88
C HIS A 11 -1.01 -1.51 5.61
N LEU A 12 0.09 -2.19 5.32
CA LEU A 12 0.91 -1.87 4.16
C LEU A 12 0.46 -2.63 2.92
N GLY A 13 0.42 -1.93 1.79
CA GLY A 13 0.23 -2.53 0.47
C GLY A 13 1.17 -1.91 -0.55
N CYS A 14 1.44 -2.59 -1.65
CA CYS A 14 2.26 -2.01 -2.71
C CYS A 14 1.46 -1.00 -3.54
N ARG A 15 2.08 0.09 -3.99
CA ARG A 15 1.41 1.12 -4.82
C ARG A 15 0.73 0.52 -6.05
N HIS A 16 1.41 -0.39 -6.74
CA HIS A 16 0.85 -1.05 -7.94
C HIS A 16 -0.36 -1.92 -7.61
N CYS A 17 -0.30 -2.67 -6.50
CA CYS A 17 -1.35 -3.54 -5.99
C CYS A 17 -2.61 -2.73 -5.67
N LEU A 18 -2.46 -1.59 -4.99
CA LEU A 18 -3.58 -0.71 -4.69
C LEU A 18 -4.15 -0.04 -5.96
N ALA A 19 -3.31 0.35 -6.91
CA ALA A 19 -3.77 0.93 -8.17
C ALA A 19 -4.63 -0.07 -8.97
N ILE A 20 -4.24 -1.35 -9.01
CA ILE A 20 -5.06 -2.43 -9.59
C ILE A 20 -6.39 -2.56 -8.82
N LEU A 21 -6.34 -2.58 -7.48
CA LEU A 21 -7.54 -2.70 -6.65
C LEU A 21 -8.54 -1.57 -6.91
N VAL A 22 -8.05 -0.33 -7.09
CA VAL A 22 -8.88 0.83 -7.45
C VAL A 22 -9.58 0.63 -8.80
N GLY A 23 -8.93 -0.03 -9.75
CA GLY A 23 -9.50 -0.31 -11.07
C GLY A 23 -10.56 -1.43 -11.09
N ILE A 24 -10.54 -2.32 -10.08
CA ILE A 24 -11.43 -3.50 -10.01
C ILE A 24 -12.61 -3.26 -9.05
N GLU A 25 -12.35 -2.63 -7.90
CA GLU A 25 -13.33 -2.50 -6.82
C GLU A 25 -14.13 -1.20 -6.91
N ASN A 26 -15.46 -1.33 -6.89
CA ASN A 26 -16.37 -0.17 -6.78
C ASN A 26 -16.20 0.61 -5.45
N VAL A 27 -15.78 -0.09 -4.39
CA VAL A 27 -15.51 0.47 -3.07
C VAL A 27 -14.16 -0.05 -2.59
N LEU A 28 -13.16 0.82 -2.60
CA LEU A 28 -11.82 0.46 -2.17
C LEU A 28 -11.81 0.11 -0.68
N LYS A 29 -11.44 -1.13 -0.35
CA LYS A 29 -11.30 -1.62 1.03
C LYS A 29 -9.93 -2.25 1.23
N CYS A 30 -9.44 -2.19 2.47
CA CYS A 30 -8.24 -2.89 2.85
C CYS A 30 -8.49 -4.41 2.77
N PRO A 31 -7.67 -5.20 2.03
CA PRO A 31 -7.86 -6.64 1.93
C PRO A 31 -7.62 -7.38 3.26
N LEU A 32 -6.89 -6.77 4.20
CA LEU A 32 -6.57 -7.37 5.50
C LEU A 32 -7.67 -7.16 6.55
N CYS A 33 -8.10 -5.91 6.75
CA CYS A 33 -9.06 -5.56 7.81
C CYS A 33 -10.42 -5.09 7.28
N LYS A 34 -10.61 -5.02 5.96
CA LYS A 34 -11.84 -4.58 5.29
C LYS A 34 -12.25 -3.13 5.57
N ALA A 35 -11.41 -2.35 6.26
CA ALA A 35 -11.61 -0.93 6.48
C ALA A 35 -11.70 -0.19 5.12
N PRO A 36 -12.62 0.78 4.98
CA PRO A 36 -12.73 1.57 3.75
C PRO A 36 -11.46 2.40 3.55
N ILE A 37 -10.95 2.42 2.33
CA ILE A 37 -9.86 3.29 1.91
C ILE A 37 -10.53 4.44 1.15
N GLY A 38 -10.46 5.66 1.68
CA GLY A 38 -11.18 6.82 1.14
C GLY A 38 -10.94 7.00 -0.37
N LYS A 39 -12.02 7.16 -1.15
CA LYS A 39 -11.92 7.49 -2.58
C LYS A 39 -11.22 8.84 -2.72
N GLY A 40 -10.12 8.88 -3.49
CA GLY A 40 -9.34 10.10 -3.71
C GLY A 40 -8.26 10.39 -2.65
N ALA A 41 -8.06 9.50 -1.67
CA ALA A 41 -6.88 9.60 -0.82
C ALA A 41 -5.63 9.38 -1.69
N ALA A 42 -4.82 10.43 -1.85
CA ALA A 42 -3.53 10.30 -2.49
C ALA A 42 -2.73 9.22 -1.75
N LEU A 43 -2.41 8.12 -2.46
CA LEU A 43 -1.66 7.02 -1.90
C LEU A 43 -0.21 7.47 -1.69
N HIS A 44 0.11 7.86 -0.46
CA HIS A 44 1.45 8.31 -0.11
C HIS A 44 2.34 7.10 0.19
N VAL A 45 3.53 7.10 -0.41
CA VAL A 45 4.56 6.10 -0.12
C VAL A 45 5.08 6.35 1.29
N ASN A 46 5.18 5.29 2.09
CA ASN A 46 5.86 5.36 3.37
C ASN A 46 7.37 5.31 3.10
N ILE A 47 8.01 6.49 3.09
CA ILE A 47 9.44 6.66 2.75
C ILE A 47 10.34 5.89 3.72
N ALA A 48 10.00 5.85 5.02
CA ALA A 48 10.79 5.12 6.00
C ALA A 48 10.79 3.60 5.70
N LEU A 49 9.62 3.04 5.37
CA LEU A 49 9.53 1.63 5.00
C LEU A 49 10.13 1.34 3.62
N ASP A 50 10.03 2.28 2.68
CA ASP A 50 10.69 2.18 1.38
C ASP A 50 12.21 2.11 1.52
N ASP A 51 12.81 2.91 2.40
CA ASP A 51 14.23 2.86 2.73
C ASP A 51 14.61 1.54 3.41
N ILE A 52 13.85 1.11 4.43
CA ILE A 52 14.11 -0.14 5.13
C ILE A 52 14.08 -1.33 4.15
N ILE A 53 13.06 -1.41 3.28
CA ILE A 53 12.94 -2.48 2.28
C ILE A 53 14.05 -2.37 1.22
N GLY A 54 14.39 -1.15 0.79
CA GLY A 54 15.45 -0.92 -0.20
C GLY A 54 16.85 -1.29 0.30
N ASN A 55 17.08 -1.14 1.60
CA ASN A 55 18.36 -1.45 2.26
C ASN A 55 18.38 -2.86 2.86
N PHE A 56 17.27 -3.59 2.79
CA PHE A 56 17.20 -4.99 3.23
C PHE A 56 17.78 -5.90 2.15
N ASP A 57 19.07 -6.22 2.26
CA ASP A 57 19.67 -7.30 1.50
C ASP A 57 19.30 -8.64 2.16
N VAL A 58 18.32 -9.33 1.58
CA VAL A 58 18.01 -10.72 1.98
C VAL A 58 19.01 -11.60 1.26
N ASN A 59 20.14 -11.87 1.92
CA ASN A 59 21.08 -12.87 1.45
C ASN A 59 20.47 -14.26 1.73
N CYS A 60 19.94 -14.89 0.68
CA CYS A 60 19.32 -16.22 0.74
C CYS A 60 20.35 -17.34 0.86
#